data_AF-A0A7K6C857-F1
#
_entry.id   AF-A0A7K6C857-F1
#
_cell.length_a   1.000
_cell.length_b   1.000
_cell.length_c   1.000
_cell.angle_alpha   90.00
_cell.angle_beta   90.00
_cell.angle_gamma   90.00
#
_symmetry.space_group_name_H-M   'P 1'
#
loop_
_entity.id
_entity.type
_entity.pdbx_description
1 polymer ?
#
loop_
_entity_poly.entity_id
_entity_poly.type
_entity_poly.pdbx_seq_one_letter_code
_entity_poly.pdbx_strand_id
1 'polypeptide(L)'
;GWCPLSPAGAQTTQLLVEPPWTPVVLWDRVTLTCQGSGSPGTTTWYKDGRQWGRKGSDHFVVTERGTYKCERRSTRLSRTVSILDDRLVLQVPARALLEGDTVTLRCRG
;
A
#
# COMPACT_ATOMS: atom_id res chain seq x y z
N GLY A 1 37.86 11.21 -2.67
CA GLY A 1 37.50 9.91 -2.10
C GLY A 1 36.27 9.42 -2.83
N TRP A 2 36.29 8.21 -3.36
CA TRP A 2 35.16 7.62 -4.08
C TRP A 2 34.19 6.99 -3.08
N CYS A 3 32.92 7.40 -3.11
CA CYS A 3 31.86 6.67 -2.43
C CYS A 3 31.47 5.48 -3.31
N PRO A 4 31.62 4.22 -2.86
CA PRO A 4 31.06 3.12 -3.60
C PRO A 4 29.53 3.24 -3.54
N LEU A 5 28.89 3.30 -4.71
CA LEU A 5 27.48 3.00 -4.84
C LEU A 5 27.31 1.54 -4.45
N SER A 6 26.81 1.26 -3.24
CA SER A 6 26.32 -0.08 -2.90
C SER A 6 25.19 -0.44 -3.87
N PRO A 7 25.33 -1.51 -4.68
CA PRO A 7 24.18 -2.11 -5.33
C PRO A 7 23.62 -3.15 -4.34
N ALA A 8 22.85 -2.68 -3.37
CA ALA A 8 22.02 -3.54 -2.55
C ALA A 8 20.65 -2.88 -2.40
N GLY A 9 19.98 -2.68 -3.55
CA GLY A 9 18.55 -2.49 -3.55
C GLY A 9 17.92 -3.73 -2.94
N ALA A 10 17.60 -3.68 -1.65
CA ALA A 10 16.81 -4.69 -0.99
C ALA A 10 15.48 -4.77 -1.75
N GLN A 11 15.31 -5.82 -2.56
CA GLN A 11 14.09 -6.04 -3.32
C GLN A 11 12.93 -6.18 -2.32
N THR A 12 12.19 -5.09 -2.13
CA THR A 12 11.17 -4.94 -1.09
C THR A 12 9.81 -4.95 -1.76
N THR A 13 8.89 -5.75 -1.22
CA THR A 13 7.49 -5.71 -1.66
C THR A 13 6.88 -4.37 -1.22
N GLN A 14 6.28 -3.65 -2.14
CA GLN A 14 5.56 -2.42 -1.88
C GLN A 14 4.06 -2.64 -2.07
N LEU A 15 3.28 -2.08 -1.15
CA LEU A 15 1.83 -2.08 -1.23
C LEU A 15 1.38 -0.68 -1.62
N LEU A 16 0.94 -0.55 -2.86
CA LEU A 16 0.42 0.70 -3.42
C LEU A 16 -1.07 0.79 -3.16
N VAL A 17 -1.55 2.01 -2.89
CA VAL A 17 -2.95 2.30 -2.60
C VAL A 17 -3.46 3.31 -3.60
N GLU A 18 -4.55 2.97 -4.28
CA GLU A 18 -5.26 3.87 -5.18
C GLU A 18 -6.71 4.04 -4.71
N PRO A 19 -7.19 5.27 -4.51
CA PRO A 19 -6.48 6.54 -4.71
C PRO A 19 -5.45 6.83 -3.58
N PRO A 20 -4.36 7.61 -3.85
CA PRO A 20 -3.22 7.75 -2.94
C PRO A 20 -3.46 8.77 -1.81
N TRP A 21 -4.46 8.51 -0.98
CA TRP A 21 -4.86 9.36 0.15
C TRP A 21 -4.56 8.70 1.48
N THR A 22 -4.19 9.50 2.47
CA THR A 22 -3.97 9.05 3.85
C THR A 22 -4.75 9.92 4.84
N PRO A 23 -5.41 9.34 5.85
CA PRO A 23 -5.55 7.90 6.05
C PRO A 23 -6.53 7.27 5.03
N VAL A 24 -6.36 5.98 4.76
CA VAL A 24 -7.17 5.24 3.78
C VAL A 24 -8.51 4.88 4.40
N VAL A 25 -9.62 5.10 3.68
CA VAL A 25 -10.98 4.87 4.20
C VAL A 25 -11.82 4.05 3.22
N LEU A 26 -12.79 3.28 3.73
CA LEU A 26 -13.70 2.46 2.92
C LEU A 26 -14.67 3.25 2.04
N TRP A 27 -14.93 4.51 2.37
CA TRP A 27 -15.84 5.37 1.59
C TRP A 27 -15.34 5.66 0.17
N ASP A 28 -14.07 5.38 -0.11
CA ASP A 28 -13.51 5.37 -1.45
C ASP A 28 -13.44 3.95 -2.01
N ARG A 29 -13.52 3.84 -3.35
CA ARG A 29 -13.15 2.61 -4.05
C ARG A 29 -11.63 2.42 -3.99
N VAL A 30 -11.15 1.78 -2.92
CA VAL A 30 -9.73 1.53 -2.70
C VAL A 30 -9.27 0.27 -3.42
N THR A 31 -8.23 0.41 -4.23
CA THR A 31 -7.51 -0.69 -4.86
C THR A 31 -6.11 -0.77 -4.27
N LEU A 32 -5.76 -1.95 -3.77
CA LEU A 32 -4.42 -2.30 -3.31
C LEU A 32 -3.68 -3.01 -4.43
N THR A 33 -2.46 -2.59 -4.71
CA THR A 33 -1.58 -3.23 -5.69
C THR A 33 -0.28 -3.67 -5.02
N CYS A 34 0.03 -4.96 -5.13
CA CYS A 34 1.27 -5.52 -4.62
C CYS A 34 2.36 -5.47 -5.70
N GLN A 35 3.35 -4.61 -5.51
CA GLN A 35 4.50 -4.48 -6.39
C GLN A 35 5.74 -5.11 -5.75
N GLY A 36 6.55 -5.82 -6.53
CA GLY A 36 7.79 -6.44 -6.06
C GLY A 36 8.47 -7.22 -7.16
N SER A 37 9.67 -7.73 -6.93
CA SER A 37 10.29 -8.68 -7.86
C SER A 37 9.66 -10.07 -7.71
N GLY A 38 9.52 -10.79 -8.82
CA GLY A 38 8.87 -12.10 -8.89
C GLY A 38 7.87 -12.19 -10.04
N SER A 39 7.35 -13.39 -10.31
CA SER A 39 6.39 -13.59 -11.39
C SER A 39 5.02 -12.95 -11.07
N PRO A 40 4.35 -12.32 -12.06
CA PRO A 40 2.95 -11.89 -11.97
C PRO A 40 2.07 -12.97 -11.37
N GLY A 41 1.23 -12.61 -10.40
CA GLY A 41 0.26 -13.51 -9.81
C GLY A 41 0.78 -14.53 -8.78
N THR A 42 1.98 -14.34 -8.25
CA THR A 42 2.48 -15.10 -7.08
C THR A 42 2.33 -14.32 -5.77
N THR A 43 1.38 -13.39 -5.72
CA THR A 43 1.12 -12.55 -4.54
C THR A 43 0.33 -13.32 -3.48
N THR A 44 0.84 -13.30 -2.26
CA THR A 44 0.15 -13.76 -1.06
C THR A 44 -0.35 -12.55 -0.29
N TRP A 45 -1.65 -12.49 -0.03
CA TRP A 45 -2.30 -11.40 0.67
C TRP A 45 -2.54 -11.76 2.13
N TYR A 46 -2.44 -10.76 3.01
CA TYR A 46 -2.69 -10.90 4.44
C TYR A 46 -3.66 -9.81 4.90
N LYS A 47 -4.68 -10.22 5.65
CA LYS A 47 -5.64 -9.35 6.33
C LYS A 47 -5.60 -9.63 7.83
N ASP A 48 -5.43 -8.59 8.63
CA ASP A 48 -5.44 -8.67 10.10
C ASP A 48 -4.47 -9.75 10.65
N GLY A 49 -3.30 -9.83 10.00
CA GLY A 49 -2.24 -10.79 10.34
C GLY A 49 -2.49 -12.23 9.87
N ARG A 50 -3.63 -12.53 9.24
CA ARG A 50 -3.95 -13.84 8.69
C ARG A 50 -3.79 -13.84 7.18
N GLN A 51 -3.25 -14.93 6.63
CA GLN A 51 -3.21 -15.11 5.19
C GLN A 51 -4.65 -15.16 4.66
N TRP A 52 -4.96 -14.29 3.71
CA TRP A 52 -6.31 -14.09 3.22
C TRP A 52 -6.31 -14.04 1.70
N GLY A 53 -6.89 -15.06 1.08
CA GLY A 53 -7.28 -14.99 -0.33
C GLY A 53 -6.27 -15.50 -1.38
N ARG A 54 -6.61 -15.13 -2.62
CA ARG A 54 -6.31 -15.82 -3.89
C ARG A 54 -4.84 -15.65 -4.31
N LYS A 55 -4.08 -16.75 -4.30
CA LYS A 55 -2.82 -16.85 -5.06
C LYS A 55 -3.14 -16.56 -6.53
N GLY A 56 -2.67 -15.45 -7.10
CA GLY A 56 -2.90 -15.16 -8.51
C GLY A 56 -3.05 -13.70 -8.90
N SER A 57 -3.60 -12.84 -8.04
CA SER A 57 -3.85 -11.43 -8.39
C SER A 57 -2.90 -10.50 -7.65
N ASP A 58 -2.24 -9.62 -8.40
CA ASP A 58 -1.39 -8.55 -7.84
C ASP A 58 -2.24 -7.33 -7.42
N HIS A 59 -3.54 -7.33 -7.74
CA HIS A 59 -4.49 -6.28 -7.38
C HIS A 59 -5.63 -6.83 -6.51
N PHE A 60 -6.08 -6.02 -5.56
CA PHE A 60 -7.16 -6.34 -4.66
C PHE A 60 -8.02 -5.11 -4.36
N VAL A 61 -9.33 -5.19 -4.60
CA VAL A 61 -10.28 -4.13 -4.25
C VAL A 61 -10.77 -4.34 -2.83
N VAL A 62 -10.63 -3.33 -1.99
CA VAL A 62 -10.95 -3.42 -0.57
C VAL A 62 -12.44 -3.22 -0.33
N THR A 63 -13.00 -4.09 0.50
CA THR A 63 -14.41 -4.04 0.91
C THR A 63 -14.59 -4.02 2.43
N GLU A 64 -13.52 -4.24 3.20
CA GLU A 64 -13.57 -4.36 4.65
C GLU A 64 -12.49 -3.51 5.30
N ARG A 65 -12.76 -3.05 6.53
CA ARG A 65 -11.76 -2.38 7.34
C ARG A 65 -10.75 -3.39 7.88
N GLY A 66 -9.59 -2.88 8.27
CA GLY A 66 -8.55 -3.68 8.89
C GLY A 66 -7.16 -3.34 8.36
N THR A 67 -6.23 -4.25 8.61
CA THR A 67 -4.83 -4.10 8.24
C THR A 67 -4.47 -5.05 7.11
N TYR A 68 -3.83 -4.52 6.08
CA TYR A 68 -3.51 -5.24 4.86
C TYR A 68 -2.00 -5.27 4.64
N LYS A 69 -1.51 -6.44 4.22
CA LYS A 69 -0.13 -6.66 3.77
C LYS A 69 -0.14 -7.59 2.56
N CYS A 70 0.95 -7.56 1.81
CA CYS A 70 1.18 -8.50 0.74
C CYS A 70 2.64 -8.98 0.74
N GLU A 71 2.86 -10.14 0.14
CA GLU A 71 4.16 -10.77 0.00
C GLU A 71 4.28 -11.39 -1.40
N ARG A 72 5.45 -11.24 -2.01
CA ARG A 72 5.79 -11.93 -3.25
C ARG A 72 6.91 -12.92 -2.95
N ARG A 73 6.91 -14.09 -3.62
CA ARG A 73 7.76 -15.26 -3.30
C ARG A 73 9.28 -15.01 -3.17
N SER A 74 9.80 -13.87 -3.62
CA SER A 74 11.22 -13.50 -3.58
C SER A 74 11.53 -12.23 -2.78
N THR A 75 10.55 -11.63 -2.12
CA THR A 75 10.68 -10.33 -1.45
C THR A 75 10.12 -10.35 -0.04
N ARG A 76 10.64 -9.48 0.83
CA ARG A 76 10.13 -9.32 2.20
C ARG A 76 8.68 -8.84 2.18
N LEU A 77 7.93 -9.14 3.24
CA LEU A 77 6.58 -8.62 3.50
C LEU A 77 6.51 -7.11 3.26
N SER A 78 5.43 -6.65 2.64
CA SER A 78 5.19 -5.22 2.45
C SER A 78 4.88 -4.51 3.78
N ARG A 79 4.97 -3.17 3.75
CA ARG A 79 4.51 -2.34 4.87
C ARG A 79 3.00 -2.51 5.07
N THR A 80 2.57 -2.46 6.33
CA THR A 80 1.14 -2.51 6.67
C THR A 80 0.43 -1.26 6.18
N VAL A 81 -0.73 -1.44 5.55
CA VAL A 81 -1.70 -0.38 5.28
C VAL A 81 -2.94 -0.62 6.13
N SER A 82 -3.36 0.40 6.89
CA SER A 82 -4.59 0.36 7.68
C SER A 82 -5.71 1.03 6.90
N ILE A 83 -6.88 0.39 6.88
CA ILE A 83 -8.07 0.89 6.21
C ILE A 83 -9.15 1.12 7.26
N LEU A 84 -9.60 2.37 7.34
CA LEU A 84 -10.54 2.86 8.33
C LEU A 84 -11.96 2.86 7.79
N ASP A 85 -12.92 2.86 8.71
CA ASP A 85 -14.36 2.94 8.47
C ASP A 85 -14.97 3.97 9.43
N ASP A 86 -14.32 5.13 9.49
CA ASP A 86 -14.70 6.23 10.37
C ASP A 86 -15.65 7.17 9.63
N ARG A 87 -16.62 7.74 10.34
CA ARG A 87 -17.70 8.56 9.76
C ARG A 87 -17.22 9.85 9.08
N LEU A 88 -16.10 10.42 9.50
CA LEU A 88 -15.57 11.65 8.91
C LEU A 88 -14.06 11.68 9.06
N VAL A 89 -13.36 11.84 7.95
CA VAL A 89 -11.91 11.78 7.88
C VAL A 89 -11.39 12.89 6.96
N LEU A 90 -10.46 13.68 7.49
CA LEU A 90 -9.67 14.61 6.69
C LEU A 90 -8.50 13.85 6.07
N GLN A 91 -8.49 13.76 4.75
CA GLN A 91 -7.44 13.07 3.99
C GLN A 91 -6.47 14.06 3.35
N VAL A 92 -5.22 13.64 3.31
CA VAL A 92 -4.10 14.33 2.67
C VAL A 92 -3.44 13.42 1.63
N PRO A 93 -2.66 13.96 0.68
CA PRO A 93 -1.91 13.13 -0.26
C PRO A 93 -0.92 12.21 0.47
N ALA A 94 -0.83 10.95 0.06
CA ALA A 94 0.07 9.96 0.67
C ALA A 94 1.56 10.13 0.28
N ARG A 95 1.87 11.08 -0.61
CA ARG A 95 3.24 11.41 -1.03
C ARG A 95 3.95 12.27 0.02
N ALA A 96 5.27 12.29 -0.02
CA ALA A 96 6.06 13.28 0.73
C ALA A 96 5.69 14.70 0.24
N LEU A 97 5.55 15.63 1.18
CA LEU A 97 5.28 17.04 0.92
C LEU A 97 6.53 17.84 1.26
N LEU A 98 6.87 18.81 0.42
CA LEU A 98 8.02 19.69 0.56
C LEU A 98 7.58 21.15 0.66
N GLU A 99 8.50 22.02 1.04
CA GLU A 99 8.24 23.46 1.07
C GLU A 99 7.91 23.97 -0.34
N GLY A 100 6.85 24.77 -0.44
CA GLY A 100 6.33 25.28 -1.71
C GLY A 100 5.34 24.36 -2.42
N ASP A 101 5.11 23.14 -1.94
CA ASP A 101 4.10 22.25 -2.52
C ASP A 101 2.67 22.76 -2.28
N THR A 102 1.86 22.72 -3.34
CA THR A 102 0.41 22.91 -3.20
C THR A 102 -0.23 21.62 -2.66
N VAL A 103 -0.90 21.74 -1.52
CA VAL A 103 -1.59 20.63 -0.85
C VAL A 103 -3.09 20.77 -1.03
N THR A 104 -3.73 19.72 -1.54
CA THR A 104 -5.19 19.61 -1.56
C THR A 104 -5.62 18.67 -0.46
N LEU A 105 -6.43 19.17 0.47
CA LEU A 105 -7.08 18.39 1.50
C LEU A 105 -8.46 17.98 1.01
N ARG A 106 -8.96 16.81 1.43
CA ARG A 106 -10.35 16.44 1.18
C ARG A 106 -10.99 15.81 2.39
N CYS A 107 -12.26 16.12 2.60
CA CYS A 107 -13.07 15.51 3.64
C CYS A 107 -13.85 14.33 3.05
N ARG A 108 -13.81 13.16 3.71
CA ARG A 108 -14.58 11.97 3.35
C ARG A 108 -15.41 11.51 4.53
N GLY A 109 -16.69 11.25 4.31
CA GLY A 109 -17.66 10.76 5.28
C GLY A 109 -18.97 10.38 4.61
#